data_AF-A0A4Y9NX87-F1
#
_entry.id   AF-A0A4Y9NX87-F1
#
_cell.length_a   1.000
_cell.length_b   1.000
_cell.length_c   1.000
_cell.angle_alpha   90.00
_cell.angle_beta   90.00
_cell.angle_gamma   90.00
#
_symmetry.space_group_name_H-M   'P 1'
#
loop_
_entity.id
_entity.type
_entity.pdbx_description
1 polymer ?
#
loop_
_entity_poly.entity_id
_entity_poly.type
_entity_poly.pdbx_seq_one_letter_code
_entity_poly.pdbx_strand_id
1 'polypeptide(L)'
;MTRLMPAVLAAAMIVLGCAAASAEENRGTPEQRAACTSDAFRLCSAYIPDPAGVEGCLRLRKSDLTDACKAVFDRATTGSARTR
;
A
#
# COMPACT_ATOMS: atom_id res chain seq x y z
N MET A 1 2.36 61.14 16.48
CA MET A 1 2.00 60.49 17.76
C MET A 1 1.56 59.07 17.43
N THR A 2 2.47 58.09 17.65
CA THR A 2 2.27 56.62 17.76
C THR A 2 1.39 55.92 16.70
N ARG A 3 1.81 54.87 15.99
CA ARG A 3 2.27 53.55 16.49
C ARG A 3 3.08 52.89 15.35
N LEU A 4 4.39 52.64 15.50
CA LEU A 4 4.93 51.31 15.82
C LEU A 4 4.08 50.16 15.30
N MET A 5 4.52 49.53 14.20
CA MET A 5 4.67 48.07 14.12
C MET A 5 5.44 47.67 12.85
N PRO A 6 6.79 47.65 12.90
CA PRO A 6 7.60 46.86 11.98
C PRO A 6 7.58 45.39 12.43
N ALA A 7 7.87 44.49 11.49
CA ALA A 7 8.21 43.09 11.75
C ALA A 7 7.12 42.17 12.31
N VAL A 8 6.16 41.74 11.47
CA VAL A 8 5.68 40.35 11.60
C VAL A 8 5.27 39.81 10.22
N LEU A 9 5.85 38.66 9.85
CA LEU A 9 5.36 37.72 8.84
C LEU A 9 5.67 37.99 7.36
N ALA A 10 6.93 38.30 7.06
CA ALA A 10 7.59 37.65 5.93
C ALA A 10 7.89 36.20 6.33
N ALA A 11 6.95 35.29 6.07
CA ALA A 11 7.19 33.85 6.12
C ALA A 11 6.33 33.20 5.04
N ALA A 12 7.00 32.81 3.96
CA ALA A 12 6.44 32.12 2.83
C ALA A 12 5.60 30.92 3.31
N MET A 13 4.31 30.92 2.97
CA MET A 13 3.46 29.76 3.18
C MET A 13 3.96 28.64 2.26
N ILE A 14 4.50 27.64 2.94
CA ILE A 14 5.16 26.44 2.44
C ILE A 14 4.17 25.57 1.69
N VAL A 15 4.53 25.27 0.43
CA VAL A 15 4.25 24.04 -0.34
C VAL A 15 2.95 23.30 0.03
N LEU A 16 1.88 23.60 -0.71
CA LEU A 16 0.72 22.72 -0.82
C LEU A 16 1.06 21.54 -1.75
N GLY A 17 1.87 20.62 -1.25
CA GLY A 17 2.09 19.31 -1.84
C GLY A 17 0.94 18.39 -1.47
N CYS A 18 -0.23 18.56 -2.10
CA CYS A 18 -1.24 17.51 -2.10
C CYS A 18 -0.70 16.34 -2.93
N ALA A 19 0.06 15.46 -2.29
CA ALA A 19 0.24 14.11 -2.79
C ALA A 19 -1.17 13.51 -2.87
N ALA A 20 -1.68 13.40 -4.09
CA ALA A 20 -2.83 12.58 -4.38
C ALA A 20 -2.47 11.18 -3.89
N ALA A 21 -2.97 10.80 -2.72
CA ALA A 21 -2.99 9.43 -2.28
C ALA A 21 -3.91 8.70 -3.25
N SER A 22 -3.32 8.19 -4.32
CA SER A 22 -3.99 7.34 -5.30
C SER A 22 -4.54 6.14 -4.55
N ALA A 23 -5.83 6.19 -4.22
CA ALA A 23 -6.57 5.10 -3.59
C ALA A 23 -6.86 3.95 -4.60
N GLU A 24 -5.85 3.55 -5.36
CA GLU A 24 -5.86 2.41 -6.30
C GLU A 24 -4.98 1.25 -5.76
N GLU A 25 -4.54 1.34 -4.50
CA GLU A 25 -3.49 0.50 -3.92
C GLU A 25 -4.06 -0.45 -2.85
N ASN A 26 -4.97 -1.36 -3.22
CA ASN A 26 -5.32 -2.46 -2.31
C ASN A 26 -5.22 -3.86 -2.94
N ARG A 27 -4.92 -3.95 -4.24
CA ARG A 27 -4.76 -5.23 -4.96
C ARG A 27 -3.29 -5.66 -5.13
N GLY A 28 -2.39 -5.00 -4.41
CA GLY A 28 -0.94 -5.13 -4.56
C GLY A 28 -0.37 -4.60 -5.88
N THR A 29 0.93 -4.34 -5.93
CA THR A 29 1.66 -3.94 -7.14
C THR A 29 1.76 -5.10 -8.14
N PRO A 30 1.99 -4.84 -9.44
CA PRO A 30 2.19 -5.92 -10.41
C PRO A 30 3.31 -6.89 -10.01
N GLU A 31 4.37 -6.40 -9.35
CA GLU A 31 5.47 -7.21 -8.83
C GLU A 31 5.00 -8.14 -7.70
N GLN A 32 4.15 -7.63 -6.80
CA GLN A 32 3.55 -8.42 -5.72
C GLN A 32 2.64 -9.53 -6.28
N ARG A 33 1.86 -9.22 -7.32
CA ARG A 33 1.02 -10.22 -8.00
C ARG A 33 1.89 -11.27 -8.67
N ALA A 34 2.96 -10.88 -9.36
CA ALA A 34 3.89 -11.80 -10.00
C ALA A 34 4.53 -12.79 -9.00
N ALA A 35 4.89 -12.30 -7.81
CA ALA A 35 5.41 -13.15 -6.73
C ALA A 35 4.39 -14.21 -6.26
N CYS A 36 3.09 -13.89 -6.32
CA CYS A 36 2.01 -14.77 -5.91
C CYS A 36 1.37 -15.57 -7.06
N THR A 37 1.78 -15.35 -8.32
CA THR A 37 1.17 -16.00 -9.50
C THR A 37 1.22 -17.53 -9.43
N SER A 38 2.38 -18.11 -9.07
CA SER A 38 2.52 -19.57 -8.97
C SER A 38 1.60 -20.17 -7.90
N ASP A 39 1.52 -19.51 -6.74
CA ASP A 39 0.64 -19.94 -5.65
C ASP A 39 -0.84 -19.75 -6.00
N ALA A 40 -1.19 -18.67 -6.70
CA ALA A 40 -2.55 -18.44 -7.18
C ALA A 40 -3.01 -19.57 -8.10
N PHE A 41 -2.19 -19.97 -9.07
CA PHE A 41 -2.52 -21.07 -9.97
C PHE A 41 -2.54 -22.44 -9.28
N ARG A 42 -1.64 -22.69 -8.32
CA ARG A 42 -1.53 -23.98 -7.64
C ARG A 42 -2.58 -24.19 -6.55
N LEU A 43 -2.88 -23.16 -5.77
CA LEU A 43 -3.72 -23.24 -4.58
C LEU A 43 -5.12 -22.66 -4.78
N CYS A 44 -5.25 -21.67 -5.67
CA CYS A 44 -6.44 -20.81 -5.79
C CYS A 44 -7.01 -20.76 -7.21
N SER A 45 -6.73 -21.75 -8.06
CA SER A 45 -7.16 -21.78 -9.47
C SER A 45 -8.67 -21.65 -9.66
N ALA A 46 -9.46 -22.15 -8.70
CA ALA A 46 -10.92 -22.03 -8.70
C ALA A 46 -11.44 -20.58 -8.65
N TYR A 47 -10.59 -19.63 -8.20
CA TYR A 47 -10.94 -18.22 -8.10
C TYR A 47 -10.45 -17.41 -9.31
N ILE A 48 -9.71 -18.00 -10.24
CA ILE A 48 -9.28 -17.32 -11.48
C ILE A 48 -10.49 -17.26 -12.43
N PRO A 49 -10.81 -16.11 -13.05
CA PRO A 49 -9.98 -14.90 -13.18
C PRO A 49 -10.30 -13.77 -12.19
N ASP A 50 -11.01 -14.01 -11.09
CA ASP A 50 -11.36 -12.97 -10.10
C ASP A 50 -10.16 -12.64 -9.18
N PRO A 51 -9.50 -11.49 -9.36
CA PRO A 51 -8.36 -11.12 -8.53
C PRO A 51 -8.72 -10.88 -7.06
N ALA A 52 -9.97 -10.49 -6.73
CA ALA A 52 -10.37 -10.32 -5.33
C ALA A 52 -10.52 -11.68 -4.62
N GLY A 53 -11.17 -12.65 -5.28
CA GLY A 53 -11.27 -14.03 -4.81
C GLY A 53 -9.91 -14.70 -4.68
N VAL A 54 -9.00 -14.48 -5.63
CA VAL A 54 -7.62 -14.98 -5.55
C VAL A 54 -6.88 -14.40 -4.35
N GLU A 55 -6.94 -13.08 -4.13
CA GLU A 55 -6.30 -12.46 -2.95
C GLU A 55 -6.88 -13.03 -1.65
N GLY A 56 -8.20 -13.15 -1.55
CA GLY A 56 -8.88 -13.75 -0.39
C GLY A 56 -8.41 -15.19 -0.14
N CYS A 57 -8.35 -16.01 -1.18
CA CYS A 57 -7.84 -17.38 -1.08
C CYS A 57 -6.38 -17.43 -0.63
N LEU A 58 -5.50 -16.61 -1.21
CA LEU A 58 -4.08 -16.53 -0.83
C LEU A 58 -3.92 -16.13 0.64
N ARG A 59 -4.73 -15.17 1.13
CA ARG A 59 -4.74 -14.76 2.54
C ARG A 59 -5.14 -15.89 3.48
N LEU A 60 -6.13 -16.70 3.11
CA LEU A 60 -6.56 -17.87 3.88
C LEU A 60 -5.51 -18.99 3.88
N ARG A 61 -4.77 -19.12 2.79
CA ARG A 61 -3.77 -20.18 2.57
C ARG A 61 -2.34 -19.72 2.88
N LYS A 62 -2.17 -18.67 3.72
CA LYS A 62 -0.87 -18.03 3.99
C LYS A 62 0.21 -19.01 4.45
N SER A 63 -0.13 -20.09 5.15
CA SER A 63 0.80 -21.15 5.56
C SER A 63 1.37 -21.95 4.38
N ASP A 64 0.58 -22.16 3.34
CA ASP A 64 0.88 -23.01 2.18
C ASP A 64 1.52 -22.25 1.01
N LEU A 65 1.59 -20.92 1.11
CA LEU A 65 2.24 -20.05 0.15
C LEU A 65 3.76 -20.27 0.13
N THR A 66 4.38 -19.95 -1.01
CA THR A 66 5.83 -19.81 -1.10
C THR A 66 6.33 -18.62 -0.28
N ASP A 67 7.60 -18.64 0.09
CA ASP A 67 8.21 -17.55 0.87
C ASP A 67 8.15 -16.20 0.15
N ALA A 68 8.25 -16.21 -1.19
CA ALA A 68 8.12 -15.01 -2.00
C ALA A 68 6.73 -14.37 -1.86
N CYS A 69 5.65 -15.17 -1.94
CA CYS A 69 4.29 -14.65 -1.78
C CYS A 69 3.97 -14.33 -0.32
N LYS A 70 4.48 -15.09 0.67
CA LYS A 70 4.36 -14.75 2.11
C LYS A 70 4.95 -13.38 2.41
N ALA A 71 6.14 -13.10 1.87
CA ALA A 71 6.81 -11.82 2.06
C ALA A 71 5.98 -10.62 1.55
N VAL A 72 5.14 -10.80 0.52
CA VAL A 72 4.20 -9.76 0.07
C VAL A 72 3.22 -9.39 1.19
N PHE A 73 2.60 -10.39 1.82
CA PHE A 73 1.64 -10.18 2.90
C PHE A 73 2.31 -9.72 4.20
N ASP A 74 3.56 -10.10 4.45
CA ASP A 74 4.33 -9.67 5.64
C ASP A 74 4.84 -8.23 5.52
N ARG A 75 5.18 -7.79 4.29
CA ARG A 75 5.56 -6.39 4.03
C ARG A 75 4.36 -5.46 4.12
N ALA A 76 3.17 -5.90 3.72
CA ALA A 76 1.94 -5.14 3.87
C ALA A 76 1.63 -4.81 5.35
N THR A 77 1.86 -5.74 6.28
CA THR A 77 1.67 -5.47 7.71
C THR A 77 2.76 -4.58 8.32
N THR A 78 3.97 -4.59 7.76
CA THR A 78 5.10 -3.79 8.30
C THR A 78 5.08 -2.35 7.79
N GLY A 79 4.67 -2.12 6.54
CA GLY A 79 4.58 -0.79 5.93
C GLY A 79 3.49 0.10 6.54
N SER A 80 2.42 -0.50 7.07
CA SER A 80 1.32 0.24 7.72
C SER A 80 1.68 0.76 9.13
N ALA A 81 2.62 0.10 9.83
CA ALA A 81 3.01 0.47 11.20
C ALA A 81 4.05 1.61 11.27
N ARG A 82 4.64 2.02 10.14
CA ARG A 82 5.66 3.10 10.10
C ARG A 82 5.06 4.51 10.02
N THR A 83 3.74 4.63 9.85
CA THR A 83 3.05 5.92 9.64
C THR A 83 2.18 6.33 10.83
N ARG A 84 2.48 5.85 12.05
CA ARG A 84 1.80 6.29 13.27
C ARG A 84 2.74 6.98 14.24
#